data_AF-A0A3D3TPH8-F1
#
_entry.id   AF-A0A3D3TPH8-F1
#
_cell.length_a   1.000
_cell.length_b   1.000
_cell.length_c   1.000
_cell.angle_alpha   90.00
_cell.angle_beta   90.00
_cell.angle_gamma   90.00
#
_symmetry.space_group_name_H-M   'P 1'
#
loop_
_entity.id
_entity.type
_entity.pdbx_description
1 polymer ?
#
loop_
_entity_poly.entity_id
_entity_poly.type
_entity_poly.pdbx_seq_one_letter_code
_entity_poly.pdbx_strand_id
1 'polypeptide(L)'
;QDDGEVIRLFYPPEDDSVRSLQFELNSRVINVYIWKMDSADSARRTWETLFLVEGSVLTRDMGRIKKADYCYAKVVRFGGKDQALIWQKENWVVLAKSPGFTMETEEERQILTELFDPSIRS
;
A
#
# COMPACT_ATOMS: atom_id res chain seq x y z
N GLN A 1 -5.10 3.11 36.34
CA GLN A 1 -5.94 3.05 35.13
C GLN A 1 -5.10 3.71 34.05
N ASP A 2 -4.53 2.92 33.15
CA ASP A 2 -3.89 3.47 31.96
C ASP A 2 -5.02 3.87 31.01
N ASP A 3 -5.19 5.18 30.83
CA ASP A 3 -6.02 5.73 29.75
C ASP A 3 -5.34 5.38 28.42
N GLY A 4 -5.67 4.20 27.89
CA GLY A 4 -5.23 3.77 26.58
C GLY A 4 -5.77 4.74 25.54
N GLU A 5 -4.91 5.62 25.04
CA GLU A 5 -5.25 6.57 23.99
C GLU A 5 -5.68 5.79 22.74
N VAL A 6 -6.98 5.86 22.42
CA VAL A 6 -7.54 5.18 21.24
C VAL A 6 -7.14 5.99 20.02
N ILE A 7 -5.99 5.66 19.42
CA ILE A 7 -5.56 6.24 18.15
C ILE A 7 -6.48 5.69 17.04
N ARG A 8 -7.44 6.51 16.60
CA ARG A 8 -8.26 6.20 15.42
C ARG A 8 -7.45 6.48 14.17
N LEU A 9 -7.07 5.42 13.47
CA LEU A 9 -6.38 5.50 12.18
C LEU A 9 -7.41 5.43 11.06
N PHE A 10 -7.40 6.43 10.19
CA PHE A 10 -8.24 6.47 9.00
C PHE A 10 -7.37 6.28 7.77
N TYR A 11 -7.95 5.75 6.69
CA TYR A 11 -7.31 5.87 5.39
C TYR A 11 -7.07 7.36 5.09
N PRO A 12 -5.98 7.70 4.39
CA PRO A 12 -5.83 9.03 3.83
C PRO A 12 -7.09 9.40 3.05
N PRO A 13 -7.59 10.65 3.14
CA PRO A 13 -8.78 11.04 2.42
C PRO A 13 -8.62 10.75 0.92
N GLU A 14 -9.65 10.17 0.31
CA GLU A 14 -9.80 10.16 -1.14
C GLU A 14 -10.14 11.58 -1.57
N ASP A 15 -9.12 12.40 -1.85
CA ASP A 15 -9.27 13.70 -2.52
C ASP A 15 -8.86 13.59 -4.00
N ASP A 16 -8.96 14.69 -4.75
CA ASP A 16 -8.66 14.74 -6.20
C ASP A 16 -7.19 14.39 -6.55
N SER A 17 -6.31 14.17 -5.56
CA SER A 17 -4.93 13.71 -5.76
C SER A 17 -4.81 12.18 -5.88
N VAL A 18 -5.90 11.43 -5.65
CA VAL A 18 -5.92 9.97 -5.66
C VAL A 18 -6.31 9.44 -7.03
N ARG A 19 -5.38 8.74 -7.68
CA ARG A 19 -5.69 7.93 -8.87
C ARG A 19 -5.99 6.51 -8.45
N SER A 20 -7.20 6.03 -8.73
CA SER A 20 -7.58 4.63 -8.59
C SER A 20 -7.56 3.92 -9.94
N LEU A 21 -6.93 2.75 -9.98
CA LEU A 21 -6.76 1.96 -11.20
C LEU A 21 -7.04 0.49 -10.88
N GLN A 22 -7.62 -0.22 -11.85
CA GLN A 22 -7.72 -1.67 -11.79
C GLN A 22 -6.67 -2.27 -12.73
N PHE A 23 -5.84 -3.15 -12.17
CA PHE A 23 -4.82 -3.86 -12.91
C PHE A 23 -5.23 -5.34 -13.01
N GLU A 24 -5.33 -5.86 -14.23
CA GLU A 24 -5.60 -7.28 -14.47
C GLU A 24 -4.30 -8.06 -14.55
N LEU A 25 -4.09 -8.98 -13.60
CA LEU A 25 -2.95 -9.88 -13.56
C LEU A 25 -3.42 -11.34 -13.59
N ASN A 26 -3.13 -12.05 -14.68
CA ASN A 26 -3.53 -13.45 -14.86
C ASN A 26 -5.04 -13.69 -14.59
N SER A 27 -5.90 -12.85 -15.16
CA SER A 27 -7.37 -12.86 -14.96
C SER A 27 -7.83 -12.58 -13.52
N ARG A 28 -6.97 -12.02 -12.66
CA ARG A 28 -7.31 -11.55 -11.32
C ARG A 28 -7.21 -10.04 -11.27
N VAL A 29 -8.11 -9.41 -10.50
CA VAL A 29 -8.18 -7.95 -10.37
C VAL A 29 -7.38 -7.49 -9.15
N ILE A 30 -6.53 -6.49 -9.37
CA ILE A 30 -5.80 -5.79 -8.32
C ILE A 30 -6.27 -4.35 -8.33
N ASN A 31 -6.74 -3.88 -7.17
CA ASN A 31 -7.13 -2.49 -7.00
C ASN A 31 -5.93 -1.69 -6.54
N VAL A 32 -5.54 -0.68 -7.30
CA VAL A 32 -4.38 0.15 -7.02
C VAL A 32 -4.85 1.57 -6.73
N TYR A 33 -4.31 2.13 -5.65
CA TYR A 33 -4.54 3.51 -5.23
C TYR A 33 -3.19 4.22 -5.19
N ILE A 34 -3.10 5.36 -5.87
CA ILE A 34 -1.87 6.13 -6.01
C ILE A 34 -2.12 7.54 -5.49
N TRP A 35 -1.30 7.96 -4.54
CA TRP A 35 -1.27 9.33 -4.03
C TRP A 35 0.02 10.02 -4.46
N LYS A 36 -0.10 11.25 -4.94
CA LYS A 36 1.02 12.19 -5.07
C LYS A 36 0.92 13.23 -3.97
N MET A 37 1.79 13.12 -2.98
CA MET A 37 1.84 14.05 -1.86
C MET A 37 2.67 15.29 -2.21
N ASP A 38 2.54 16.33 -1.39
CA ASP A 38 3.33 17.56 -1.57
C ASP A 38 4.83 17.39 -1.26
N SER A 39 5.17 16.40 -0.43
CA SER A 39 6.55 16.16 0.00
C SER A 39 6.82 14.69 0.31
N ALA A 40 8.11 14.32 0.33
CA ALA A 40 8.55 12.99 0.71
C ALA A 40 8.19 12.64 2.17
N ASP A 41 8.27 13.62 3.09
CA ASP A 41 7.87 13.43 4.48
C ASP A 41 6.37 13.20 4.64
N SER A 42 5.55 13.88 3.84
CA SER A 42 4.11 13.65 3.78
C SER A 42 3.81 12.24 3.26
N ALA A 43 4.45 11.83 2.16
CA ALA A 43 4.33 10.49 1.61
C ALA A 43 4.75 9.39 2.59
N ARG A 44 5.85 9.59 3.31
CA ARG A 44 6.31 8.64 4.33
C ARG A 44 5.30 8.50 5.47
N ARG A 45 4.71 9.59 5.94
CA ARG A 45 3.64 9.56 6.97
C ARG A 45 2.38 8.86 6.46
N THR A 46 1.96 9.16 5.23
CA THR A 46 0.83 8.47 4.58
C THR A 46 1.08 6.96 4.48
N TRP A 47 2.28 6.56 4.08
CA TRP A 47 2.69 5.14 4.04
C TRP A 47 2.63 4.50 5.42
N GLU A 48 3.06 5.19 6.48
CA GLU A 48 3.00 4.67 7.86
C GLU A 48 1.56 4.47 8.32
N THR A 49 0.68 5.43 8.04
CA THR A 49 -0.76 5.32 8.33
C THR A 49 -1.36 4.11 7.60
N LEU A 50 -1.11 3.98 6.30
CA LEU A 50 -1.60 2.83 5.52
C LEU A 50 -1.07 1.51 6.08
N PHE A 51 0.21 1.43 6.44
CA PHE A 51 0.79 0.23 7.04
C PHE A 51 0.09 -0.16 8.35
N LEU A 52 -0.24 0.81 9.19
CA LEU A 52 -0.93 0.54 10.45
C LEU A 52 -2.39 0.13 10.22
N VAL A 53 -3.11 0.80 9.33
CA VAL A 53 -4.51 0.48 8.97
C VAL A 53 -4.62 -0.90 8.36
N GLU A 54 -3.73 -1.20 7.40
CA GLU A 54 -3.70 -2.49 6.75
C GLU A 54 -3.17 -3.57 7.74
N GLY A 55 -2.22 -3.26 8.61
CA GLY A 55 -1.71 -4.20 9.63
C GLY A 55 -2.68 -4.50 10.78
N SER A 56 -3.68 -3.65 11.05
CA SER A 56 -4.59 -3.82 12.19
C SER A 56 -5.69 -4.87 11.98
N VAL A 57 -5.86 -5.36 10.75
CA VAL A 57 -6.92 -6.34 10.40
C VAL A 57 -6.31 -7.74 10.40
N LEU A 58 -6.82 -8.68 11.22
CA LEU A 58 -6.48 -10.13 11.31
C LEU A 58 -5.32 -10.60 10.41
N THR A 59 -4.12 -10.09 10.68
CA THR A 59 -2.97 -10.23 9.78
C THR A 59 -2.25 -11.52 10.13
N ARG A 60 -2.03 -12.37 9.12
CA ARG A 60 -1.29 -13.62 9.26
C ARG A 60 0.21 -13.37 9.15
N ASP A 61 0.61 -12.62 8.12
CA ASP A 61 2.01 -12.32 7.83
C ASP A 61 2.17 -10.83 7.51
N MET A 62 3.19 -10.21 8.12
CA MET A 62 3.48 -8.78 7.96
C MET A 62 4.99 -8.56 7.82
N GLY A 63 5.41 -7.90 6.75
CA GLY A 63 6.80 -7.52 6.51
C GLY A 63 6.91 -6.08 6.06
N ARG A 64 7.98 -5.38 6.47
CA ARG A 64 8.28 -4.03 5.98
C ARG A 64 9.77 -3.75 5.85
N ILE A 65 10.10 -2.88 4.91
CA ILE A 65 11.43 -2.33 4.67
C ILE A 65 11.30 -0.79 4.71
N LYS A 66 12.16 -0.13 5.49
CA LYS A 66 12.30 1.33 5.51
C LYS A 66 13.74 1.70 5.17
N LYS A 67 13.92 2.51 4.14
CA LYS A 67 15.18 3.15 3.74
C LYS A 67 15.02 4.67 3.80
N ALA A 68 16.07 5.43 3.46
CA ALA A 68 16.02 6.88 3.51
C ALA A 68 15.00 7.46 2.52
N ASP A 69 14.98 6.93 1.30
CA ASP A 69 14.22 7.41 0.14
C ASP A 69 13.04 6.50 -0.23
N TYR A 70 12.81 5.43 0.53
CA TYR A 70 11.92 4.33 0.14
C TYR A 70 11.31 3.63 1.36
N CYS A 71 10.02 3.30 1.28
CA CYS A 71 9.36 2.38 2.20
C CYS A 71 8.55 1.34 1.44
N TYR A 72 8.50 0.11 1.95
CA TYR A 72 7.70 -0.97 1.41
C TYR A 72 7.13 -1.85 2.51
N ALA A 73 5.88 -2.26 2.38
CA ALA A 73 5.26 -3.24 3.24
C ALA A 73 4.43 -4.23 2.42
N LYS A 74 4.42 -5.45 2.92
CA LYS A 74 3.54 -6.54 2.49
C LYS A 74 2.73 -6.98 3.70
N VAL A 75 1.41 -6.96 3.56
CA VAL A 75 0.46 -7.37 4.58
C VAL A 75 -0.43 -8.46 3.99
N VAL A 76 -0.48 -9.63 4.63
CA VAL A 76 -1.28 -10.77 4.19
C VAL A 76 -2.31 -11.11 5.26
N ARG A 77 -3.58 -11.26 4.86
CA ARG A 77 -4.72 -11.42 5.77
C ARG A 77 -5.57 -12.64 5.45
N PHE A 78 -6.51 -12.91 6.36
CA PHE A 78 -7.56 -13.92 6.20
C PHE A 78 -7.01 -15.31 5.81
N GLY A 79 -5.88 -15.69 6.42
CA GLY A 79 -5.25 -16.98 6.17
C GLY A 79 -4.43 -17.06 4.89
N GLY A 80 -4.07 -15.95 4.25
CA GLY A 80 -3.41 -15.94 2.93
C GLY A 80 -4.36 -15.72 1.77
N LYS A 81 -5.57 -15.20 2.05
CA LYS A 81 -6.57 -14.93 1.03
C LYS A 81 -6.53 -13.51 0.52
N ASP A 82 -6.06 -12.56 1.30
CA ASP A 82 -5.94 -11.18 0.84
C ASP A 82 -4.52 -10.69 1.04
N GLN A 83 -4.05 -9.85 0.12
CA GLN A 83 -2.78 -9.17 0.27
C GLN A 83 -2.91 -7.68 -0.05
N ALA A 84 -2.20 -6.88 0.75
CA ALA A 84 -1.94 -5.48 0.49
C ALA A 84 -0.43 -5.26 0.34
N LEU A 85 -0.03 -4.61 -0.75
CA LEU A 85 1.31 -4.07 -0.93
C LEU A 85 1.24 -2.56 -0.77
N ILE A 86 2.12 -2.01 0.06
CA ILE A 86 2.15 -0.59 0.37
C ILE A 86 3.55 -0.10 0.09
N TRP A 87 3.66 0.93 -0.73
CA TRP A 87 4.94 1.39 -1.22
C TRP A 87 5.02 2.89 -1.21
N GLN A 88 6.20 3.43 -0.91
CA GLN A 88 6.49 4.85 -0.98
C GLN A 88 7.90 5.08 -1.51
N LYS A 89 8.04 6.07 -2.38
CA LYS A 89 9.32 6.65 -2.83
C LYS A 89 9.09 8.09 -3.23
N GLU A 90 10.06 8.94 -2.92
CA GLU A 90 9.89 10.40 -3.10
C GLU A 90 8.56 10.84 -2.48
N ASN A 91 7.75 11.62 -3.18
CA ASN A 91 6.45 12.07 -2.73
C ASN A 91 5.28 11.17 -3.17
N TRP A 92 5.54 9.97 -3.67
CA TRP A 92 4.52 9.04 -4.15
C TRP A 92 4.24 7.94 -3.14
N VAL A 93 2.97 7.58 -3.00
CA VAL A 93 2.52 6.42 -2.22
C VAL A 93 1.59 5.57 -3.08
N VAL A 94 1.76 4.26 -3.00
CA VAL A 94 0.97 3.28 -3.73
C VAL A 94 0.46 2.23 -2.76
N LEU A 95 -0.83 1.91 -2.88
CA LEU A 95 -1.47 0.79 -2.21
C LEU A 95 -2.08 -0.11 -3.28
N ALA A 96 -1.58 -1.34 -3.38
CA ALA A 96 -2.16 -2.38 -4.24
C ALA A 96 -2.86 -3.43 -3.37
N LYS A 97 -4.12 -3.72 -3.67
CA LYS A 97 -4.96 -4.68 -2.94
C LYS A 97 -5.36 -5.81 -3.87
N SER A 98 -4.98 -7.03 -3.52
CA SER A 98 -5.39 -8.27 -4.19
C SER A 98 -6.37 -9.03 -3.30
N PRO A 99 -7.69 -8.81 -3.47
CA PRO A 99 -8.69 -9.56 -2.72
C PRO A 99 -8.79 -10.99 -3.26
N GLY A 100 -8.82 -11.97 -2.36
CA GLY A 100 -8.98 -13.39 -2.72
C GLY A 100 -7.73 -14.11 -3.21
N PHE A 101 -6.58 -13.44 -3.31
CA PHE A 101 -5.28 -14.09 -3.54
C PHE A 101 -4.07 -13.33 -2.98
N THR A 102 -2.98 -14.08 -2.79
CA THR A 102 -1.62 -13.55 -2.64
C THR A 102 -0.87 -13.68 -3.95
N MET A 103 -0.03 -12.69 -4.23
CA MET A 103 0.88 -12.65 -5.37
C MET A 103 2.16 -13.41 -5.05
N GLU A 104 2.70 -14.08 -6.06
CA GLU A 104 4.04 -14.65 -6.01
C GLU A 104 5.11 -13.55 -6.15
N THR A 105 6.35 -13.84 -5.73
CA THR A 105 7.45 -12.86 -5.74
C THR A 105 7.64 -12.17 -7.09
N GLU A 106 7.47 -12.91 -8.20
CA GLU A 106 7.62 -12.37 -9.55
C GLU A 106 6.48 -11.40 -9.91
N GLU A 107 5.26 -11.72 -9.50
CA GLU A 107 4.07 -10.89 -9.71
C GLU A 107 4.16 -9.58 -8.92
N GLU A 108 4.62 -9.66 -7.67
CA GLU A 108 4.90 -8.47 -6.85
C GLU A 108 5.94 -7.57 -7.53
N ARG A 109 7.02 -8.17 -8.05
CA ARG A 109 8.06 -7.42 -8.76
C ARG A 109 7.53 -6.74 -10.00
N GLN A 110 6.73 -7.45 -10.80
CA GLN A 110 6.13 -6.92 -12.01
C GLN A 110 5.26 -5.71 -11.71
N ILE A 111 4.31 -5.84 -10.77
CA ILE A 111 3.41 -4.75 -10.39
C ILE A 111 4.17 -3.56 -9.85
N LEU A 112 5.15 -3.78 -8.97
CA LEU A 112 5.97 -2.68 -8.46
C LEU A 112 6.73 -2.00 -9.59
N THR A 113 7.24 -2.73 -10.58
CA THR A 113 7.96 -2.13 -11.71
C THR A 113 7.03 -1.32 -12.61
N GLU A 114 5.88 -1.87 -12.97
CA GLU A 114 4.90 -1.23 -13.85
C GLU A 114 4.30 0.02 -13.19
N LEU A 115 3.96 -0.03 -11.90
CA LEU A 115 3.45 1.14 -11.17
C LEU A 115 4.48 2.28 -11.01
N PHE A 116 5.77 2.03 -11.27
CA PHE A 116 6.80 3.07 -11.36
C PHE A 116 7.10 3.56 -12.77
N ASP A 117 6.46 3.00 -13.79
CA ASP A 117 6.54 3.58 -15.10
C ASP A 117 6.01 5.03 -15.05
N PRO A 118 6.82 6.03 -15.44
CA PRO A 118 6.38 7.43 -15.46
C PRO A 118 5.11 7.65 -16.28
N SER A 119 4.83 6.82 -17.28
CA SER A 119 3.62 6.90 -18.12
C SER A 119 2.33 6.57 -17.37
N ILE A 120 2.39 5.78 -16.30
CA ILE A 120 1.25 5.49 -15.42
C ILE A 120 1.07 6.62 -14.39
N ARG A 121 2.16 7.35 -14.08
CA ARG A 121 2.20 8.43 -13.09
C ARG A 121 1.98 9.84 -13.67
N SER A 122 2.06 10.02 -14.99
CA SER A 122 1.75 11.27 -15.72
C SER A 122 0.25 11.44 -15.92
#